data_AF-A0A5D2YQZ4-F1
#
_entry.id   AF-A0A5D2YQZ4-F1
#
_cell.length_a   1.000
_cell.length_b   1.000
_cell.length_c   1.000
_cell.angle_alpha   90.00
_cell.angle_beta   90.00
_cell.angle_gamma   90.00
#
_symmetry.space_group_name_H-M   'P 1'
#
loop_
_entity.id
_entity.type
_entity.pdbx_description
1 polymer ?
#
loop_
_entity_poly.entity_id
_entity_poly.type
_entity_poly.pdbx_seq_one_letter_code
_entity_poly.pdbx_strand_id
1 'polypeptide(L)'
;MIVFRVLCFGVHFRINVFMLSPCPHWGAYVDITMVDWGEATMIEAERILLRHALTDPYNERFVFVSDSCIPIYNFSYTYDYIMSTSTSFVDSFADTKEGRYNPKMDPVISVYNWRKGSQWVVLTRKHAGVVVNDTTVFPMFQQHCKRKSLLEFWRDRPFPADPAKEHNCIPDEHYVQTLLAQEGFEGEITRRSLTYSAWDLSASKDRERRGWHPVTYKFSDATPVLIKSIKDIDNINYETENRREWCSSKGKPAPCFLFARKFTRPAALHLLNLSVLGARRGAKSET
;
A
#
# COMPACT_ATOMS: atom_id res chain seq x y z
N MET A 1 -18.38 16.26 9.49
CA MET A 1 -18.16 14.81 9.57
C MET A 1 -17.15 14.47 8.48
N ILE A 2 -15.88 14.26 8.83
CA ILE A 2 -14.80 14.02 7.85
C ILE A 2 -14.93 12.59 7.37
N VAL A 3 -15.08 12.40 6.06
CA VAL A 3 -15.30 11.08 5.45
C VAL A 3 -13.94 10.42 5.22
N PHE A 4 -13.79 9.21 5.74
CA PHE A 4 -12.62 8.37 5.51
C PHE A 4 -12.92 7.48 4.31
N ARG A 5 -12.22 7.67 3.18
CA ARG A 5 -12.40 6.81 2.00
C ARG A 5 -11.25 5.83 1.89
N VAL A 6 -11.62 4.55 1.96
CA VAL A 6 -10.72 3.40 1.81
C VAL A 6 -10.70 3.00 0.34
N LEU A 7 -9.52 2.98 -0.28
CA LEU A 7 -9.35 2.59 -1.68
C LEU A 7 -8.85 1.13 -1.73
N CYS A 8 -9.61 0.22 -2.34
CA CYS A 8 -9.31 -1.21 -2.37
C CYS A 8 -8.72 -1.65 -3.72
N PHE A 9 -7.62 -2.41 -3.70
CA PHE A 9 -7.07 -3.15 -4.84
C PHE A 9 -7.36 -4.65 -4.74
N GLY A 10 -7.66 -5.31 -5.85
CA GLY A 10 -7.80 -6.77 -5.94
C GLY A 10 -7.15 -7.29 -7.23
N VAL A 11 -6.18 -8.20 -7.10
CA VAL A 11 -5.60 -8.94 -8.24
C VAL A 11 -6.39 -10.24 -8.35
N HIS A 12 -7.24 -10.30 -9.37
CA HIS A 12 -8.26 -11.31 -9.69
C HIS A 12 -9.56 -11.33 -8.87
N PHE A 13 -10.64 -11.39 -9.66
CA PHE A 13 -12.08 -11.45 -9.37
C PHE A 13 -12.80 -10.11 -9.21
N ARG A 14 -13.89 -9.99 -10.01
CA ARG A 14 -14.84 -8.89 -10.16
C ARG A 14 -15.00 -8.05 -8.88
N ILE A 15 -14.64 -6.77 -8.97
CA ILE A 15 -14.70 -5.82 -7.85
C ILE A 15 -16.12 -5.26 -7.73
N ASN A 16 -16.82 -5.62 -6.65
CA ASN A 16 -17.87 -4.81 -6.06
C ASN A 16 -17.23 -3.98 -4.94
N VAL A 17 -17.13 -2.66 -5.12
CA VAL A 17 -16.73 -1.74 -4.06
C VAL A 17 -17.92 -1.59 -3.10
N PHE A 18 -17.87 -2.24 -1.94
CA PHE A 18 -18.82 -2.01 -0.86
C PHE A 18 -18.26 -0.95 0.11
N MET A 19 -18.79 0.25 0.05
CA MET A 19 -18.81 1.16 1.19
C MET A 19 -20.13 0.90 1.95
N LEU A 20 -20.05 0.54 3.22
CA LEU A 20 -21.23 0.30 4.05
C LEU A 20 -22.05 1.60 4.20
N SER A 21 -23.32 1.51 3.78
CA SER A 21 -24.47 2.42 3.97
C SER A 21 -24.90 3.19 2.71
N PRO A 22 -26.20 3.15 2.34
CA PRO A 22 -26.70 3.72 1.09
C PRO A 22 -26.74 5.25 1.18
N CYS A 23 -25.88 5.93 0.42
CA CYS A 23 -26.07 7.35 0.15
C CYS A 23 -26.83 7.46 -1.19
N PRO A 24 -28.06 8.02 -1.24
CA PRO A 24 -29.03 7.73 -2.31
C PRO A 24 -28.76 8.34 -3.71
N HIS A 25 -27.56 8.85 -4.03
CA HIS A 25 -27.39 9.70 -5.24
C HIS A 25 -26.16 9.45 -6.12
N TRP A 26 -25.44 8.34 -5.99
CA TRP A 26 -24.27 8.09 -6.84
C TRP A 26 -24.37 6.80 -7.65
N GLY A 27 -24.89 6.93 -8.87
CA GLY A 27 -24.76 5.95 -9.95
C GLY A 27 -23.52 6.19 -10.82
N ALA A 28 -22.35 6.39 -10.21
CA ALA A 28 -21.13 6.65 -10.97
C ALA A 28 -20.40 5.33 -11.29
N TYR A 29 -20.40 4.96 -12.58
CA TYR A 29 -19.48 3.99 -13.16
C TYR A 29 -18.05 4.49 -12.95
N VAL A 30 -17.27 3.79 -12.13
CA VAL A 30 -15.81 4.00 -12.05
C VAL A 30 -15.18 3.25 -13.22
N ASP A 31 -14.27 3.91 -13.92
CA ASP A 31 -13.57 3.31 -15.06
C ASP A 31 -12.83 2.04 -14.62
N ILE A 32 -13.03 0.93 -15.34
CA ILE A 32 -12.46 -0.36 -14.98
C ILE A 32 -11.09 -0.48 -15.64
N THR A 33 -10.03 -0.22 -14.89
CA THR A 33 -8.66 -0.48 -15.32
C THR A 33 -8.27 -1.91 -14.95
N MET A 34 -7.79 -2.68 -15.95
CA MET A 34 -7.15 -3.96 -15.68
C MET A 34 -5.78 -3.70 -15.06
N VAL A 35 -5.57 -4.19 -13.83
CA VAL A 35 -4.33 -4.02 -13.08
C VAL A 35 -3.49 -5.29 -13.13
N ASP A 36 -2.22 -5.13 -13.47
CA ASP A 36 -1.25 -6.22 -13.46
C ASP A 36 -0.18 -5.96 -12.40
N TRP A 37 0.29 -7.05 -11.78
CA TRP A 37 1.29 -6.94 -10.72
C TRP A 37 2.65 -6.50 -11.27
N GLY A 38 3.24 -5.48 -10.63
CA GLY A 38 4.51 -4.90 -11.05
C GLY A 38 4.45 -4.13 -12.36
N GLU A 39 3.25 -3.69 -12.77
CA GLU A 39 3.04 -2.85 -13.94
C GLU A 39 2.49 -1.47 -13.57
N ALA A 40 2.74 -0.49 -14.45
CA ALA A 40 2.28 0.88 -14.25
C ALA A 40 0.74 1.02 -14.28
N THR A 41 0.01 0.01 -14.78
CA THR A 41 -1.46 -0.03 -14.71
C THR A 41 -1.98 -0.04 -13.26
N MET A 42 -1.19 -0.56 -12.31
CA MET A 42 -1.51 -0.44 -10.89
C MET A 42 -1.56 1.03 -10.48
N ILE A 43 -0.50 1.80 -10.74
CA ILE A 43 -0.40 3.24 -10.44
C ILE A 43 -1.56 4.01 -11.08
N GLU A 44 -1.90 3.69 -12.34
CA GLU A 44 -3.01 4.32 -13.05
C GLU A 44 -4.34 4.15 -12.30
N ALA A 45 -4.64 2.93 -11.87
CA ALA A 45 -5.82 2.64 -11.08
C ALA A 45 -5.81 3.41 -9.74
N GLU A 46 -4.67 3.50 -9.05
CA GLU A 46 -4.58 4.27 -7.80
C GLU A 46 -4.85 5.76 -8.04
N ARG A 47 -4.32 6.32 -9.13
CA ARG A 47 -4.53 7.72 -9.52
C ARG A 47 -5.99 8.00 -9.87
N ILE A 48 -6.67 7.09 -10.57
CA ILE A 48 -8.11 7.20 -10.86
C ILE A 48 -8.92 7.21 -9.56
N LEU A 49 -8.62 6.29 -8.64
CA LEU A 49 -9.27 6.20 -7.34
C LEU A 49 -9.05 7.47 -6.50
N LEU A 50 -7.84 8.00 -6.46
CA LEU A 50 -7.53 9.27 -5.79
C LEU A 50 -8.28 10.45 -6.42
N ARG A 51 -8.32 10.54 -7.75
CA ARG A 51 -9.03 11.61 -8.48
C ARG A 51 -10.51 11.63 -8.10
N HIS A 52 -11.15 10.47 -8.09
CA HIS A 52 -12.55 10.34 -7.66
C HIS A 52 -12.76 10.62 -6.16
N ALA A 53 -11.79 10.29 -5.31
CA ALA A 53 -11.89 10.62 -3.89
C ALA A 53 -11.70 12.12 -3.63
N LEU A 54 -10.86 12.81 -4.42
CA LEU A 54 -10.59 14.24 -4.29
C LEU A 54 -11.76 15.13 -4.70
N THR A 55 -12.75 14.62 -5.46
CA THR A 55 -13.94 15.41 -5.82
C THR A 55 -14.78 15.81 -4.61
N ASP A 56 -14.73 15.02 -3.52
CA ASP A 56 -15.33 15.39 -2.25
C ASP A 56 -14.36 16.30 -1.48
N PRO A 57 -14.74 17.56 -1.19
CA PRO A 57 -13.88 18.49 -0.45
C PRO A 57 -13.66 18.07 1.01
N TYR A 58 -14.49 17.20 1.59
CA TYR A 58 -14.37 16.77 2.98
C TYR A 58 -13.39 15.59 3.18
N ASN A 59 -12.85 15.02 2.10
CA ASN A 59 -11.82 13.99 2.17
C ASN A 59 -10.44 14.63 2.45
N GLU A 60 -9.94 14.44 3.66
CA GLU A 60 -8.67 14.99 4.17
C GLU A 60 -7.51 13.98 4.18
N ARG A 61 -7.83 12.68 4.20
CA ARG A 61 -6.88 11.57 4.25
C ARG A 61 -7.31 10.47 3.29
N PHE A 62 -6.33 9.90 2.60
CA PHE A 62 -6.53 8.90 1.55
C PHE A 62 -5.70 7.67 1.90
N VAL A 63 -6.37 6.53 2.10
CA VAL A 63 -5.71 5.30 2.55
C VAL A 63 -5.88 4.21 1.50
N PHE A 64 -4.75 3.65 1.06
CA PHE A 64 -4.73 2.48 0.18
C PHE A 64 -4.79 1.20 0.99
N VAL A 65 -5.73 0.31 0.64
CA VAL A 65 -5.85 -1.04 1.17
C VAL A 65 -6.20 -2.03 0.05
N SER A 66 -6.33 -3.30 0.39
CA SER A 66 -6.83 -4.34 -0.51
C SER A 66 -7.91 -5.15 0.18
N ASP A 67 -8.57 -6.02 -0.58
CA ASP A 67 -9.47 -7.05 -0.05
C ASP A 67 -8.82 -7.99 0.97
N SER A 68 -7.49 -8.12 0.92
CA SER A 68 -6.68 -8.90 1.85
C SER A 68 -6.17 -8.12 3.07
N CYS A 69 -6.56 -6.86 3.22
CA CYS A 69 -6.23 -6.04 4.38
C CYS A 69 -7.30 -6.15 5.47
N ILE A 70 -6.86 -6.18 6.73
CA ILE A 70 -7.72 -6.10 7.91
C ILE A 70 -7.32 -4.90 8.77
N PRO A 71 -8.28 -4.15 9.35
CA PRO A 71 -7.97 -3.22 10.43
C PRO A 71 -7.66 -4.03 11.69
N ILE A 72 -6.62 -3.66 12.43
CA ILE A 72 -6.28 -4.34 13.70
C ILE A 72 -6.77 -3.56 14.92
N TYR A 73 -7.27 -2.33 14.73
CA TYR A 73 -7.92 -1.51 15.75
C TYR A 73 -9.32 -1.09 15.33
N ASN A 74 -10.09 -0.55 16.27
CA ASN A 74 -11.38 0.06 15.95
C ASN A 74 -11.19 1.36 15.15
N PHE A 75 -12.30 1.83 14.55
CA PHE A 75 -12.28 3.02 13.71
C PHE A 75 -11.85 4.27 14.48
N SER A 76 -12.34 4.47 15.71
CA SER A 76 -12.02 5.66 16.50
C SER A 76 -10.52 5.81 16.77
N TYR A 77 -9.85 4.73 17.19
CA TYR A 77 -8.40 4.72 17.37
C TYR A 77 -7.66 4.96 16.06
N THR A 78 -8.08 4.29 14.98
CA THR A 78 -7.45 4.40 13.66
C THR A 78 -7.55 5.84 13.11
N TYR A 79 -8.74 6.43 13.22
CA TYR A 79 -9.02 7.80 12.81
C TYR A 79 -8.18 8.78 13.62
N ASP A 80 -8.21 8.69 14.95
CA ASP A 80 -7.45 9.57 15.84
C ASP A 80 -5.95 9.49 15.58
N TYR A 81 -5.44 8.30 15.29
CA TYR A 81 -4.03 8.09 14.97
C TYR A 81 -3.66 8.80 13.66
N ILE A 82 -4.38 8.54 12.57
CA ILE A 82 -4.07 9.09 11.25
C ILE A 82 -4.26 10.62 11.24
N MET A 83 -5.27 11.11 11.94
CA MET A 83 -5.57 12.55 12.01
C MET A 83 -4.66 13.30 13.00
N SER A 84 -3.89 12.60 13.84
CA SER A 84 -3.02 13.24 14.83
C SER A 84 -1.77 13.93 14.27
N THR A 85 -1.47 13.75 12.99
CA THR A 85 -0.31 14.34 12.31
C THR A 85 -0.73 15.10 11.05
N SER A 86 0.03 16.13 10.70
CA SER A 86 -0.08 16.85 9.42
C SER A 86 0.66 16.14 8.28
N THR A 87 1.51 15.16 8.58
CA THR A 87 2.31 14.42 7.59
C THR A 87 1.52 13.30 6.91
N SER A 88 1.99 12.87 5.74
CA SER A 88 1.56 11.60 5.13
C SER A 88 2.39 10.43 5.66
N PHE A 89 1.82 9.24 5.73
CA PHE A 89 2.57 8.01 6.04
C PHE A 89 2.94 7.33 4.73
N VAL A 90 4.18 7.54 4.31
CA VAL A 90 4.74 6.99 3.07
C VAL A 90 6.03 6.31 3.46
N ASP A 91 6.05 4.98 3.38
CA ASP A 91 7.30 4.25 3.48
C ASP A 91 8.21 4.68 2.32
N SER A 92 9.41 5.15 2.63
CA SER A 92 10.34 5.73 1.65
C SER A 92 11.77 5.62 2.14
N PHE A 93 12.61 4.96 1.35
CA PHE A 93 14.05 4.79 1.59
C PHE A 93 14.83 4.72 0.28
N ALA A 94 16.12 5.03 0.35
CA ALA A 94 17.03 4.87 -0.78
C ALA A 94 17.14 3.37 -1.17
N ASP A 95 16.91 3.06 -2.45
CA ASP A 95 17.07 1.69 -2.95
C ASP A 95 18.54 1.44 -3.30
N THR A 96 19.23 0.72 -2.42
CA THR A 96 20.65 0.37 -2.61
C THR A 96 20.83 -0.92 -3.41
N LYS A 97 19.75 -1.59 -3.81
CA LYS A 97 19.85 -2.81 -4.62
C LYS A 97 20.17 -2.45 -6.07
N GLU A 98 21.31 -2.93 -6.54
CA GLU A 98 21.74 -2.76 -7.94
C GLU A 98 20.68 -3.30 -8.92
N GLY A 99 20.48 -2.56 -10.02
CA GLY A 99 19.72 -3.05 -11.18
C GLY A 99 18.21 -2.78 -11.18
N ARG A 100 17.62 -2.10 -10.18
CA ARG A 100 16.19 -1.70 -10.22
C ARG A 100 15.94 -0.38 -10.93
N TYR A 101 16.82 0.60 -10.72
CA TYR A 101 16.76 1.88 -11.43
C TYR A 101 17.16 1.71 -12.89
N ASN A 102 16.35 2.21 -13.81
CA ASN A 102 16.63 2.24 -15.24
C ASN A 102 17.27 3.59 -15.63
N PRO A 103 18.52 3.62 -16.11
CA PRO A 103 19.20 4.86 -16.49
C PRO A 103 18.48 5.70 -17.54
N LYS A 104 17.58 5.11 -18.34
CA LYS A 104 16.74 5.85 -19.31
C LYS A 104 15.74 6.80 -18.64
N MET A 105 15.53 6.69 -17.34
CA MET A 105 14.71 7.64 -16.60
C MET A 105 15.43 8.97 -16.34
N ASP A 106 16.76 8.99 -16.44
CA ASP A 106 17.56 10.21 -16.35
C ASP A 106 17.45 11.04 -17.66
N PRO A 107 17.42 12.39 -17.61
CA PRO A 107 17.48 13.24 -16.42
C PRO A 107 16.13 13.55 -15.76
N VAL A 108 15.02 13.03 -16.30
CA VAL A 108 13.65 13.39 -15.85
C VAL A 108 13.40 12.95 -14.40
N ILE A 109 13.85 11.74 -14.06
CA ILE A 109 13.87 11.22 -12.69
C ILE A 109 15.33 10.90 -12.39
N SER A 110 15.99 11.78 -11.64
CA SER A 110 17.37 11.52 -11.22
C SER A 110 17.43 10.33 -10.25
N VAL A 111 18.52 9.55 -10.33
CA VAL A 111 18.80 8.47 -9.38
C VAL A 111 18.81 8.95 -7.92
N TYR A 112 19.11 10.23 -7.66
CA TYR A 112 19.08 10.80 -6.30
C TYR A 112 17.67 10.91 -5.72
N ASN A 113 16.66 11.06 -6.58
CA ASN A 113 15.24 11.10 -6.22
C ASN A 113 14.61 9.70 -6.23
N TRP A 114 15.33 8.68 -6.70
CA TRP A 114 14.85 7.30 -6.70
C TRP A 114 14.64 6.82 -5.27
N ARG A 115 13.39 6.47 -4.95
CA ARG A 115 13.00 5.98 -3.64
C ARG A 115 12.20 4.71 -3.77
N LYS A 116 12.28 3.86 -2.75
CA LYS A 116 11.51 2.62 -2.60
C LYS A 116 10.67 2.68 -1.34
N GLY A 117 9.53 2.02 -1.35
CA GLY A 117 8.79 1.67 -0.16
C GLY A 117 7.55 0.84 -0.43
N SER A 118 6.71 0.70 0.59
CA SER A 118 5.40 0.08 0.51
C SER A 118 4.44 0.84 -0.42
N GLN A 119 3.70 0.12 -1.27
CA GLN A 119 2.54 0.63 -2.02
C GLN A 119 1.43 1.16 -1.07
N TRP A 120 1.32 0.60 0.14
CA TRP A 120 0.27 0.96 1.11
C TRP A 120 0.60 2.28 1.82
N VAL A 121 0.16 3.38 1.23
CA VAL A 121 0.36 4.74 1.74
C VAL A 121 -0.89 5.32 2.42
N VAL A 122 -0.66 6.32 3.28
CA VAL A 122 -1.70 7.24 3.78
C VAL A 122 -1.31 8.65 3.38
N LEU A 123 -2.07 9.24 2.46
CA LEU A 123 -1.79 10.57 1.93
C LEU A 123 -2.69 11.62 2.57
N THR A 124 -2.13 12.82 2.76
CA THR A 124 -2.90 14.04 2.96
C THR A 124 -3.56 14.44 1.64
N ARG A 125 -4.60 15.28 1.71
CA ARG A 125 -5.24 15.85 0.52
C ARG A 125 -4.24 16.55 -0.41
N LYS A 126 -3.26 17.28 0.15
CA LYS A 126 -2.17 17.91 -0.61
C LYS A 126 -1.40 16.88 -1.44
N HIS A 127 -0.87 15.83 -0.82
CA HIS A 127 -0.07 14.83 -1.53
C HIS A 127 -0.90 13.95 -2.48
N ALA A 128 -2.17 13.68 -2.17
CA ALA A 128 -3.08 13.03 -3.11
C ALA A 128 -3.27 13.88 -4.38
N GLY A 129 -3.37 15.21 -4.23
CA GLY A 129 -3.43 16.14 -5.36
C GLY A 129 -2.16 16.09 -6.23
N VAL A 130 -0.98 16.06 -5.61
CA VAL A 130 0.32 15.90 -6.31
C VAL A 130 0.31 14.61 -7.14
N VAL A 131 -0.09 13.48 -6.55
CA VAL A 131 -0.15 12.18 -7.23
C VAL A 131 -1.09 12.19 -8.44
N VAL A 132 -2.25 12.83 -8.33
CA VAL A 132 -3.25 12.86 -9.42
C VAL A 132 -2.85 13.81 -10.55
N ASN A 133 -2.16 14.90 -10.21
CA ASN A 133 -1.75 15.95 -11.14
C ASN A 133 -0.39 15.69 -11.79
N ASP A 134 0.35 14.67 -11.36
CA ASP A 134 1.66 14.35 -11.94
C ASP A 134 1.55 14.03 -13.45
N THR A 135 2.39 14.70 -14.24
CA THR A 135 2.51 14.51 -15.69
C THR A 135 3.95 14.19 -16.11
N THR A 136 4.85 13.93 -15.16
CA THR A 136 6.30 13.76 -15.42
C THR A 136 6.78 12.38 -14.97
N VAL A 137 6.57 12.02 -13.71
CA VAL A 137 7.11 10.78 -13.13
C VAL A 137 6.32 9.57 -13.63
N PHE A 138 5.00 9.62 -13.64
CA PHE A 138 4.16 8.49 -14.06
C PHE A 138 4.39 8.07 -15.52
N PRO A 139 4.45 8.98 -16.53
CA PRO A 139 4.80 8.60 -17.89
C PRO A 139 6.17 7.92 -18.01
N MET A 140 7.16 8.38 -17.25
CA MET A 140 8.50 7.76 -17.24
C MET A 140 8.45 6.34 -16.64
N PHE A 141 7.69 6.15 -15.58
CA PHE A 141 7.44 4.82 -15.01
C PHE A 141 6.72 3.92 -16.02
N GLN A 142 5.70 4.41 -16.72
CA GLN A 142 4.99 3.67 -17.77
C GLN A 142 5.93 3.19 -18.88
N GLN A 143 6.94 3.99 -19.24
CA GLN A 143 7.86 3.69 -20.34
C GLN A 143 9.05 2.83 -19.91
N HIS A 144 9.59 3.03 -18.69
CA HIS A 144 10.92 2.52 -18.34
C HIS A 144 10.98 1.70 -17.05
N CYS A 145 10.01 1.84 -16.15
CA CYS A 145 9.91 1.00 -14.97
C CYS A 145 9.06 -0.23 -15.30
N LYS A 146 9.72 -1.32 -15.69
CA LYS A 146 9.07 -2.59 -16.02
C LYS A 146 9.56 -3.69 -15.11
N ARG A 147 8.65 -4.56 -14.67
CA ARG A 147 9.04 -5.79 -13.98
C ARG A 147 9.76 -6.70 -14.96
N LYS A 148 10.82 -7.37 -14.50
CA LYS A 148 11.50 -8.38 -15.31
C LYS A 148 10.53 -9.53 -15.65
N SER A 149 10.48 -9.92 -16.92
CA SER A 149 9.75 -11.12 -17.33
C SER A 149 10.29 -12.35 -16.58
N LEU A 150 9.48 -12.93 -15.69
CA LEU A 150 9.81 -14.20 -15.02
C LEU A 150 9.51 -15.37 -15.96
N LEU A 151 10.18 -16.50 -15.73
CA LEU A 151 10.08 -17.66 -16.62
C LEU A 151 8.67 -18.26 -16.77
N GLU A 152 7.75 -17.93 -15.87
CA GLU A 152 6.35 -18.37 -15.99
C GLU A 152 5.47 -17.48 -16.88
N PHE A 153 5.89 -16.24 -17.19
CA PHE A 153 5.09 -15.25 -17.93
C PHE A 153 5.61 -14.99 -19.36
N TRP A 154 6.49 -15.85 -19.88
CA TRP A 154 7.06 -15.71 -21.25
C TRP A 154 6.01 -15.70 -22.37
N ARG A 155 4.79 -16.19 -22.11
CA ARG A 155 3.73 -16.21 -23.13
C ARG A 155 3.17 -14.82 -23.43
N ASP A 156 3.41 -13.83 -22.55
CA ASP A 156 2.82 -12.51 -22.65
C ASP A 156 3.74 -11.45 -23.24
N ARG A 157 5.06 -11.72 -23.39
CA ARG A 157 6.02 -10.78 -24.02
C ARG A 157 7.10 -11.52 -24.83
N PRO A 158 7.56 -10.94 -25.96
CA PRO A 158 8.74 -11.42 -26.66
C PRO A 158 9.94 -11.47 -25.70
N PHE A 159 10.75 -12.53 -25.79
CA PHE A 159 12.05 -12.58 -25.10
C PHE A 159 12.85 -11.32 -25.46
N PRO A 160 13.35 -10.55 -24.47
CA PRO A 160 14.16 -9.39 -24.75
C PRO A 160 15.44 -9.84 -25.45
N ALA A 161 15.86 -9.10 -26.48
CA ALA A 161 17.10 -9.35 -27.21
C ALA A 161 18.35 -9.29 -26.32
N ASP A 162 18.25 -8.66 -25.14
CA ASP A 162 19.32 -8.59 -24.14
C ASP A 162 18.73 -8.58 -22.70
N PRO A 163 18.62 -9.74 -22.03
CA PRO A 163 18.10 -9.86 -20.67
C PRO A 163 18.95 -9.14 -19.60
N ALA A 164 20.18 -8.72 -19.93
CA ALA A 164 21.07 -7.98 -19.03
C ALA A 164 20.72 -6.49 -18.96
N LYS A 165 19.90 -5.98 -19.90
CA LYS A 165 19.38 -4.60 -19.92
C LYS A 165 17.99 -4.47 -19.30
N GLU A 166 17.43 -5.56 -18.79
CA GLU A 166 16.11 -5.58 -18.17
C GLU A 166 16.24 -5.29 -16.67
N HIS A 167 15.86 -4.08 -16.27
CA HIS A 167 15.84 -3.65 -14.88
C HIS A 167 14.58 -4.17 -14.20
N ASN A 168 14.70 -4.85 -13.05
CA ASN A 168 13.54 -5.38 -12.34
C ASN A 168 12.86 -4.31 -11.49
N CYS A 169 12.18 -3.38 -12.16
CA CYS A 169 11.52 -2.24 -11.54
C CYS A 169 10.07 -2.59 -11.18
N ILE A 170 9.63 -2.28 -9.96
CA ILE A 170 8.27 -2.55 -9.47
C ILE A 170 7.57 -1.20 -9.25
N PRO A 171 6.81 -0.69 -10.24
CA PRO A 171 6.33 0.69 -10.26
C PRO A 171 5.60 1.14 -8.99
N ASP A 172 4.70 0.29 -8.48
CA ASP A 172 3.85 0.52 -7.32
C ASP A 172 4.61 0.58 -5.98
N GLU A 173 5.84 0.05 -5.93
CA GLU A 173 6.73 0.14 -4.76
C GLU A 173 7.69 1.34 -4.82
N HIS A 174 7.61 2.18 -5.86
CA HIS A 174 8.59 3.24 -6.11
C HIS A 174 7.96 4.60 -6.47
N TYR A 175 6.81 4.60 -7.12
CA TYR A 175 6.25 5.79 -7.76
C TYR A 175 5.91 6.92 -6.78
N VAL A 176 5.09 6.66 -5.76
CA VAL A 176 4.65 7.70 -4.82
C VAL A 176 5.84 8.29 -4.07
N GLN A 177 6.77 7.44 -3.65
CA GLN A 177 7.97 7.84 -2.93
C GLN A 177 8.87 8.72 -3.79
N THR A 178 9.12 8.30 -5.04
CA THR A 178 9.98 8.99 -5.98
C THR A 178 9.37 10.33 -6.40
N LEU A 179 8.06 10.36 -6.66
CA LEU A 179 7.35 11.60 -6.97
C LEU A 179 7.44 12.60 -5.82
N LEU A 180 7.15 12.19 -4.59
CA LEU A 180 7.24 13.09 -3.44
C LEU A 180 8.67 13.56 -3.16
N ALA A 181 9.68 12.72 -3.39
CA ALA A 181 11.07 13.14 -3.29
C ALA A 181 11.45 14.17 -4.36
N GLN A 182 11.02 13.93 -5.61
CA GLN A 182 11.26 14.83 -6.74
C GLN A 182 10.60 16.20 -6.56
N GLU A 183 9.41 16.24 -5.96
CA GLU A 183 8.69 17.48 -5.65
C GLU A 183 9.15 18.15 -4.34
N GLY A 184 10.17 17.61 -3.66
CA GLY A 184 10.74 18.19 -2.44
C GLY A 184 9.91 17.99 -1.17
N PHE A 185 8.99 17.02 -1.15
CA PHE A 185 8.10 16.74 -0.01
C PHE A 185 8.63 15.69 0.97
N GLU A 186 9.92 15.33 0.93
CA GLU A 186 10.51 14.35 1.87
C GLU A 186 10.39 14.82 3.34
N GLY A 187 10.36 16.13 3.59
CA GLY A 187 10.13 16.70 4.93
C GLY A 187 8.68 16.69 5.41
N GLU A 188 7.71 16.38 4.53
CA GLU A 188 6.27 16.36 4.84
C GLU A 188 5.71 14.93 4.99
N ILE A 189 6.58 13.92 4.96
CA ILE A 189 6.21 12.52 5.13
C ILE A 189 6.81 11.94 6.41
N THR A 190 6.04 11.10 7.09
CA THR A 190 6.56 10.12 8.03
C THR A 190 6.99 8.91 7.23
N ARG A 191 8.29 8.60 7.24
CA ARG A 191 8.95 7.60 6.38
C ARG A 191 8.69 6.16 6.83
N ARG A 192 7.41 5.79 6.85
CA ARG A 192 6.89 4.44 7.16
C ARG A 192 5.46 4.25 6.68
N SER A 193 5.06 3.00 6.48
CA SER A 193 3.67 2.61 6.24
C SER A 193 2.94 2.32 7.55
N LEU A 194 1.61 2.47 7.54
CA LEU A 194 0.72 2.00 8.62
C LEU A 194 0.18 0.59 8.37
N THR A 195 0.61 -0.09 7.30
CA THR A 195 0.15 -1.44 6.94
C THR A 195 1.26 -2.45 7.16
N TYR A 196 1.02 -3.40 8.06
CA TYR A 196 1.92 -4.50 8.34
C TYR A 196 1.89 -5.56 7.23
N SER A 197 3.07 -6.01 6.82
CA SER A 197 3.25 -7.20 5.98
C SER A 197 4.42 -8.03 6.51
N ALA A 198 4.20 -9.33 6.73
CA ALA A 198 5.29 -10.24 7.08
C ALA A 198 6.02 -10.71 5.82
N TRP A 199 7.34 -10.57 5.83
CA TRP A 199 8.21 -11.11 4.80
C TRP A 199 9.00 -12.25 5.41
N ASP A 200 8.62 -13.49 5.10
CA ASP A 200 9.37 -14.67 5.47
C ASP A 200 10.01 -15.25 4.21
N LEU A 201 11.35 -15.22 4.17
CA LEU A 201 12.15 -15.75 3.08
C LEU A 201 11.98 -17.28 2.90
N SER A 202 11.42 -17.97 3.89
CA SER A 202 11.17 -19.42 3.88
C SER A 202 9.73 -19.81 3.51
N ALA A 203 8.79 -18.86 3.50
CA ALA A 203 7.35 -19.15 3.33
C ALA A 203 6.96 -19.62 1.91
N SER A 204 7.80 -19.41 0.90
CA SER A 204 7.58 -19.97 -0.44
C SER A 204 8.26 -21.33 -0.60
N LYS A 205 7.44 -22.35 -0.91
CA LYS A 205 7.91 -23.69 -1.33
C LYS A 205 8.65 -23.65 -2.66
N ASP A 206 8.31 -22.68 -3.50
CA ASP A 206 9.00 -22.41 -4.76
C ASP A 206 10.22 -21.52 -4.50
N ARG A 207 11.41 -22.02 -4.83
CA ARG A 207 12.69 -21.32 -4.62
C ARG A 207 12.74 -20.00 -5.39
N GLU A 208 12.07 -19.89 -6.53
CA GLU A 208 12.07 -18.67 -7.35
C GLU A 208 11.15 -17.57 -6.79
N ARG A 209 10.11 -17.94 -6.03
CA ARG A 209 9.13 -17.01 -5.43
C ARG A 209 9.46 -16.58 -3.99
N ARG A 210 10.55 -17.11 -3.41
CA ARG A 210 11.01 -16.71 -2.07
C ARG A 210 11.36 -15.22 -2.04
N GLY A 211 10.77 -14.49 -1.09
CA GLY A 211 11.03 -13.05 -0.91
C GLY A 211 10.37 -12.11 -1.92
N TRP A 212 9.53 -12.62 -2.84
CA TRP A 212 8.78 -11.78 -3.80
C TRP A 212 7.40 -11.36 -3.30
N HIS A 213 6.81 -12.15 -2.40
CA HIS A 213 5.52 -11.86 -1.83
C HIS A 213 5.54 -12.02 -0.31
N PRO A 214 4.80 -11.16 0.41
CA PRO A 214 4.61 -11.34 1.83
C PRO A 214 3.78 -12.60 2.13
N VAL A 215 3.96 -13.12 3.34
CA VAL A 215 3.26 -14.30 3.85
C VAL A 215 1.75 -14.11 3.75
N THR A 216 1.05 -15.13 3.27
CA THR A 216 -0.42 -15.15 3.24
C THR A 216 -0.97 -15.91 4.42
N TYR A 217 -1.70 -15.22 5.29
CA TYR A 217 -2.33 -15.78 6.48
C TYR A 217 -3.64 -16.51 6.11
N LYS A 218 -3.65 -17.81 6.42
CA LYS A 218 -4.81 -18.69 6.31
C LYS A 218 -5.58 -18.72 7.62
N PHE A 219 -6.70 -19.44 7.62
CA PHE A 219 -7.58 -19.57 8.78
C PHE A 219 -6.84 -19.95 10.06
N SER A 220 -5.95 -20.95 10.00
CA SER A 220 -5.15 -21.43 11.13
C SER A 220 -4.17 -20.40 11.69
N ASP A 221 -3.68 -19.50 10.82
CA ASP A 221 -2.64 -18.54 11.18
C ASP A 221 -3.25 -17.30 11.87
N ALA A 222 -4.53 -17.04 11.60
CA ALA A 222 -5.26 -15.85 12.01
C ALA A 222 -5.70 -15.89 13.49
N THR A 223 -4.73 -15.90 14.39
CA THR A 223 -4.93 -16.04 15.83
C THR A 223 -4.91 -14.70 16.57
N PRO A 224 -5.52 -14.60 17.78
CA PRO A 224 -5.37 -13.42 18.64
C PRO A 224 -3.90 -13.12 18.99
N VAL A 225 -3.08 -14.17 19.12
CA VAL A 225 -1.64 -14.06 19.42
C VAL A 225 -0.92 -13.36 18.27
N LEU A 226 -1.20 -13.75 17.01
CA LEU A 226 -0.65 -13.07 15.82
C LEU A 226 -1.04 -11.59 15.80
N ILE A 227 -2.31 -11.26 16.05
CA ILE A 227 -2.75 -9.86 16.06
C ILE A 227 -2.06 -9.08 17.17
N LYS A 228 -1.92 -9.68 18.37
CA LYS A 228 -1.18 -9.06 19.46
C LYS A 228 0.29 -8.82 19.09
N SER A 229 0.98 -9.79 18.50
CA SER A 229 2.38 -9.62 18.11
C SER A 229 2.58 -8.52 17.07
N ILE A 230 1.62 -8.30 16.17
CA ILE A 230 1.67 -7.17 15.22
C ILE A 230 1.46 -5.84 15.95
N LYS A 231 0.54 -5.79 16.91
CA LYS A 231 0.25 -4.59 17.73
C LYS A 231 1.38 -4.21 18.67
N ASP A 232 2.19 -5.17 19.09
CA ASP A 232 3.32 -4.95 19.99
C ASP A 232 4.56 -4.35 19.27
N ILE A 233 4.51 -4.20 17.93
CA ILE A 233 5.59 -3.56 17.17
C ILE A 233 5.54 -2.04 17.32
N ASP A 234 6.56 -1.46 17.96
CA ASP A 234 6.70 -0.03 18.25
C ASP A 234 7.82 0.66 17.45
N ASN A 235 8.59 -0.09 16.65
CA ASN A 235 9.61 0.44 15.76
C ASN A 235 9.78 -0.37 14.47
N ILE A 236 10.32 0.26 13.44
CA ILE A 236 10.62 -0.34 12.13
C ILE A 236 12.10 -0.15 11.83
N ASN A 237 12.78 -1.21 11.40
CA ASN A 237 14.19 -1.19 11.02
C ASN A 237 14.35 -1.13 9.50
N TYR A 238 15.03 -0.11 9.00
CA TYR A 238 15.39 0.07 7.59
C TYR A 238 16.88 -0.23 7.42
N GLU A 239 17.19 -1.49 7.12
CA GLU A 239 18.57 -1.98 7.03
C GLU A 239 19.40 -1.22 5.98
N THR A 240 18.79 -0.86 4.84
CA THR A 240 19.47 -0.16 3.75
C THR A 240 19.99 1.23 4.15
N GLU A 241 19.38 1.85 5.15
CA GLU A 241 19.74 3.18 5.64
C GLU A 241 20.35 3.15 7.04
N ASN A 242 20.52 1.96 7.63
CA ASN A 242 20.83 1.77 9.05
C ASN A 242 19.97 2.66 9.97
N ARG A 243 18.67 2.79 9.63
CA ARG A 243 17.73 3.70 10.29
C ARG A 243 16.68 2.91 11.07
N ARG A 244 16.47 3.28 12.33
CA ARG A 244 15.36 2.79 13.13
C ARG A 244 14.32 3.87 13.34
N GLU A 245 13.10 3.59 12.90
CA GLU A 245 11.95 4.48 13.02
C GLU A 245 11.12 4.08 14.23
N TRP A 246 11.13 4.91 15.28
CA TRP A 246 10.28 4.71 16.46
C TRP A 246 8.91 5.33 16.24
N CYS A 247 7.86 4.53 16.41
CA CYS A 247 6.51 4.95 16.10
C CYS A 247 5.90 5.75 17.25
N SER A 248 5.28 6.88 16.88
CA SER A 248 4.60 7.74 17.83
C SER A 248 3.29 8.27 17.25
N SER A 249 2.38 8.64 18.15
CA SER A 249 1.14 9.35 17.84
C SER A 249 0.89 10.38 18.92
N LYS A 250 0.50 11.60 18.54
CA LYS A 250 0.31 12.74 19.47
C LYS A 250 1.52 12.97 20.39
N GLY A 251 2.74 12.77 19.88
CA GLY A 251 4.00 12.94 20.62
C GLY A 251 4.31 11.85 21.66
N LYS A 252 3.55 10.75 21.69
CA LYS A 252 3.76 9.62 22.62
C LYS A 252 4.12 8.34 21.87
N PRO A 253 4.91 7.43 22.47
CA PRO A 253 5.16 6.11 21.89
C PRO A 253 3.85 5.40 21.55
N ALA A 254 3.78 4.80 20.37
CA ALA A 254 2.59 4.14 19.88
C ALA A 254 2.95 2.97 18.95
N PRO A 255 2.05 1.98 18.78
CA PRO A 255 2.20 0.93 17.79
C PRO A 255 2.42 1.48 16.38
N CYS A 256 3.19 0.77 15.56
CA CYS A 256 3.50 1.21 14.21
C CYS A 256 2.37 1.01 13.21
N PHE A 257 1.64 -0.10 13.31
CA PHE A 257 0.72 -0.54 12.26
C PHE A 257 -0.74 -0.41 12.71
N LEU A 258 -1.61 0.03 11.81
CA LEU A 258 -3.06 0.11 12.01
C LEU A 258 -3.83 -0.92 11.16
N PHE A 259 -3.19 -1.39 10.09
CA PHE A 259 -3.69 -2.42 9.20
C PHE A 259 -2.69 -3.56 9.10
N ALA A 260 -3.17 -4.75 8.75
CA ALA A 260 -2.33 -5.87 8.38
C ALA A 260 -2.87 -6.47 7.07
N ARG A 261 -1.98 -6.92 6.18
CA ARG A 261 -2.36 -7.42 4.84
C ARG A 261 -2.06 -8.89 4.63
N LYS A 262 -2.52 -9.41 3.48
CA LYS A 262 -2.40 -10.81 3.04
C LYS A 262 -3.19 -11.80 3.90
N PHE A 263 -4.34 -11.37 4.43
CA PHE A 263 -5.30 -12.27 5.05
C PHE A 263 -6.26 -12.81 4.00
N THR A 264 -6.39 -14.14 3.94
CA THR A 264 -7.44 -14.76 3.13
C THR A 264 -8.83 -14.40 3.70
N ARG A 265 -9.88 -14.45 2.87
CA ARG A 265 -11.25 -14.20 3.34
C ARG A 265 -11.65 -15.08 4.55
N PRO A 266 -11.35 -16.40 4.60
CA PRO A 266 -11.59 -17.20 5.80
C PRO A 266 -10.82 -16.72 7.04
N ALA A 267 -9.57 -16.28 6.87
CA ALA A 267 -8.75 -15.74 7.96
C ALA A 267 -9.36 -14.45 8.55
N ALA A 268 -9.75 -13.52 7.69
CA ALA A 268 -10.38 -12.26 8.11
C ALA A 268 -11.70 -12.50 8.85
N LEU A 269 -12.56 -13.40 8.32
CA LEU A 269 -13.82 -13.77 8.97
C LEU A 269 -13.61 -14.47 10.32
N HIS A 270 -12.57 -15.29 10.44
CA HIS A 270 -12.22 -15.93 11.70
C HIS A 270 -11.90 -14.89 12.80
N LEU A 271 -11.07 -13.89 12.48
CA LEU A 271 -10.70 -12.82 13.40
C LEU A 271 -11.88 -11.93 13.80
N LEU A 272 -12.81 -11.68 12.87
CA LEU A 272 -14.06 -10.96 13.16
C LEU A 272 -14.93 -11.74 14.16
N ASN A 273 -15.04 -13.05 14.01
CA ASN A 273 -15.81 -13.89 14.93
C ASN A 273 -15.21 -13.95 16.33
N LEU A 274 -13.88 -13.89 16.45
CA LEU A 274 -13.18 -13.85 17.73
C LEU A 274 -13.28 -12.49 18.44
N SER A 275 -13.92 -11.47 17.85
CA SER A 275 -13.99 -10.10 18.39
C SER A 275 -12.62 -9.43 18.62
N VAL A 276 -11.57 -9.95 17.98
CA VAL A 276 -10.16 -9.54 18.18
C VAL A 276 -9.89 -8.16 17.55
N LEU A 277 -10.69 -7.76 16.56
CA LEU A 277 -10.55 -6.52 15.80
C LEU A 277 -11.31 -5.33 16.43
N GLY A 278 -11.81 -5.47 17.66
CA GLY A 278 -12.55 -4.42 18.37
C GLY A 278 -14.02 -4.27 17.95
N ALA A 279 -14.55 -5.21 17.15
CA ALA A 279 -15.98 -5.29 16.83
C ALA A 279 -16.72 -6.01 17.97
N ARG A 280 -17.47 -5.27 18.79
CA ARG A 280 -18.47 -5.87 19.70
C ARG A 280 -19.69 -6.23 18.87
N ARG A 281 -20.11 -7.50 18.84
CA ARG A 281 -21.48 -7.83 18.42
C ARG A 281 -22.43 -7.21 19.45
N GLY A 282 -23.34 -6.36 18.98
CA GLY A 282 -24.43 -5.86 19.83
C GLY A 282 -25.14 -7.04 20.48
N ALA A 283 -25.33 -6.97 21.80
CA ALA A 283 -26.12 -7.95 22.52
C ALA A 283 -27.49 -8.05 21.85
N LYS A 284 -27.89 -9.26 21.44
CA LYS A 284 -29.30 -9.51 21.13
C LYS A 284 -30.06 -9.31 22.44
N SER A 285 -30.93 -8.31 22.48
CA SER A 285 -31.99 -8.26 23.47
C SER A 285 -32.92 -9.43 23.18
N GLU A 286 -32.86 -10.47 24.00
CA GLU A 286 -33.98 -11.40 24.14
C GLU A 286 -35.10 -10.63 24.85
N THR A 287 -36.18 -10.40 24.11
CA THR A 287 -37.52 -10.10 24.65
C THR A 287 -38.36 -11.36 24.54
#